data_AF-A0A6J2S5H0-F1
#
_entry.id   AF-A0A6J2S5H0-F1
#
_cell.length_a   1.000
_cell.length_b   1.000
_cell.length_c   1.000
_cell.angle_alpha   90.00
_cell.angle_beta   90.00
_cell.angle_gamma   90.00
#
_symmetry.space_group_name_H-M   'P 1'
#
loop_
_entity.id
_entity.type
_entity.pdbx_description
1 polymer ?
#
loop_
_entity_poly.entity_id
_entity_poly.type
_entity_poly.pdbx_seq_one_letter_code
_entity_poly.pdbx_strand_id
1 'polypeptide(L)'
;MSPSPTVPSSVEYVKAADVKVIAALGDSLTTAVGANGSTILSIPFEFRQVSWSIGGFRTYQHVITLANIFKLFNPDLLGPAPVATFHGLPTTVNETGFNFAVTGHNTLNVSDQIRHMIDTFKSYPGLNFEEDWKVVTMMIGMNDICDYCKDKTQFSPDRFIHHMTNALDMMMKEIPRTIVNVVQILPMKPLREVQRPTLGCQLQKRFCSCLVQPEENSTELQELEQINFKFQSRLEKLLHGERFFKKDFAVVLQPYLEKAGPPRLPDGTIDLSFFTADCFHFTVKGHEELAKGLWNNMFQPEEGKEIIKTFSEPIKLICPTKEHPYIYTRVVSSAQKHSSVTLMSLLFVFNCL
;
A
#
# COMPACT_ATOMS: atom_id res chain seq x y z
N MET A 1 1.45 -23.14 4.51
CA MET A 1 0.25 -23.28 3.62
C MET A 1 0.69 -23.65 2.20
N SER A 2 0.13 -24.69 1.58
CA SER A 2 0.50 -25.14 0.22
C SER A 2 -0.38 -24.55 -0.90
N PRO A 3 0.08 -24.57 -2.17
CA PRO A 3 -0.74 -24.23 -3.32
C PRO A 3 -2.03 -25.07 -3.40
N SER A 4 -3.03 -24.53 -4.08
CA SER A 4 -4.27 -25.23 -4.41
C SER A 4 -4.00 -26.34 -5.44
N PRO A 5 -4.77 -27.45 -5.43
CA PRO A 5 -4.56 -28.57 -6.36
C PRO A 5 -4.67 -28.20 -7.84
N THR A 6 -5.45 -27.16 -8.13
CA THR A 6 -5.63 -26.56 -9.46
C THR A 6 -5.63 -25.05 -9.30
N VAL A 7 -5.19 -24.32 -10.33
CA VAL A 7 -5.26 -22.85 -10.35
C VAL A 7 -6.72 -22.41 -10.11
N PRO A 8 -7.01 -21.62 -9.07
CA PRO A 8 -8.38 -21.27 -8.74
C PRO A 8 -8.99 -20.40 -9.84
N SER A 9 -10.24 -20.68 -10.21
CA SER A 9 -10.93 -19.88 -11.23
C SER A 9 -11.68 -18.67 -10.66
N SER A 10 -11.84 -18.61 -9.33
CA SER A 10 -12.51 -17.52 -8.63
C SER A 10 -11.56 -16.82 -7.66
N VAL A 11 -11.67 -15.51 -7.60
CA VAL A 11 -10.96 -14.60 -6.71
C VAL A 11 -11.22 -14.89 -5.23
N GLU A 12 -12.32 -15.58 -4.92
CA GLU A 12 -12.70 -15.98 -3.57
C GLU A 12 -11.94 -17.22 -3.05
N TYR A 13 -11.25 -17.95 -3.92
CA TYR A 13 -10.55 -19.20 -3.57
C TYR A 13 -9.03 -19.11 -3.75
N VAL A 14 -8.49 -17.90 -3.84
CA VAL A 14 -7.05 -17.65 -4.02
C VAL A 14 -6.35 -17.67 -2.67
N LYS A 15 -5.42 -18.62 -2.49
CA LYS A 15 -4.48 -18.65 -1.35
C LYS A 15 -3.23 -17.84 -1.67
N ALA A 16 -2.46 -17.44 -0.66
CA ALA A 16 -1.18 -16.77 -0.91
C ALA A 16 -0.22 -17.62 -1.78
N ALA A 17 -0.26 -18.95 -1.62
CA ALA A 17 0.53 -19.89 -2.40
C ALA A 17 0.13 -20.00 -3.88
N ASP A 18 -1.07 -19.54 -4.25
CA ASP A 18 -1.58 -19.56 -5.64
C ASP A 18 -1.15 -18.32 -6.43
N VAL A 19 -0.66 -17.28 -5.74
CA VAL A 19 -0.26 -16.01 -6.36
C VAL A 19 1.10 -16.19 -7.03
N LYS A 20 1.14 -15.94 -8.35
CA LYS A 20 2.36 -16.03 -9.16
C LYS A 20 3.05 -14.69 -9.35
N VAL A 21 2.29 -13.60 -9.31
CA VAL A 21 2.79 -12.25 -9.56
C VAL A 21 2.42 -11.33 -8.40
N ILE A 22 3.39 -10.53 -7.95
CA ILE A 22 3.15 -9.37 -7.11
C ILE A 22 3.60 -8.10 -7.81
N ALA A 23 2.84 -7.02 -7.71
CA ALA A 23 3.17 -5.72 -8.30
C ALA A 23 2.72 -4.57 -7.41
N ALA A 24 3.28 -3.39 -7.63
CA ALA A 24 2.91 -2.19 -6.89
C ALA A 24 2.80 -0.94 -7.76
N LEU A 25 1.84 -0.10 -7.41
CA LEU A 25 1.53 1.21 -7.98
C LEU A 25 1.53 2.25 -6.87
N GLY A 26 1.90 3.49 -7.17
CA GLY A 26 1.89 4.56 -6.17
C GLY A 26 2.95 5.62 -6.40
N ASP A 27 3.43 6.18 -5.29
CA ASP A 27 4.35 7.31 -5.26
C ASP A 27 5.69 6.97 -4.58
N SER A 28 6.34 7.99 -4.01
CA SER A 28 7.63 7.93 -3.34
C SER A 28 7.66 7.01 -2.11
N LEU A 29 6.52 6.80 -1.45
CA LEU A 29 6.44 5.81 -0.37
C LEU A 29 6.51 4.39 -0.93
N THR A 30 5.90 4.12 -2.08
CA THR A 30 5.95 2.79 -2.74
C THR A 30 7.31 2.53 -3.40
N THR A 31 8.01 3.57 -3.86
CA THR A 31 9.41 3.43 -4.33
C THR A 31 10.42 3.32 -3.18
N ALA A 32 9.98 3.53 -1.93
CA ALA A 32 10.79 3.50 -0.71
C ALA A 32 11.96 4.50 -0.74
N VAL A 33 11.64 5.75 -1.10
CA VAL A 33 12.60 6.86 -1.11
C VAL A 33 13.34 6.95 0.23
N GLY A 34 14.68 6.93 0.17
CA GLY A 34 15.53 7.12 1.35
C GLY A 34 15.47 6.01 2.41
N ALA A 35 14.70 4.93 2.21
CA ALA A 35 14.31 4.02 3.29
C ALA A 35 15.48 3.34 4.02
N ASN A 36 16.59 3.08 3.33
CA ASN A 36 17.80 2.50 3.93
C ASN A 36 18.96 3.51 4.05
N GLY A 37 18.65 4.81 4.01
CA GLY A 37 19.61 5.89 4.11
C GLY A 37 19.55 6.63 5.44
N SER A 38 20.70 7.17 5.87
CA SER A 38 20.82 7.91 7.14
C SER A 38 21.01 9.41 6.96
N THR A 39 21.22 9.89 5.73
CA THR A 39 21.51 11.31 5.44
C THR A 39 20.66 11.84 4.29
N ILE A 40 20.61 13.16 4.14
CA ILE A 40 19.87 13.83 3.05
C ILE A 40 20.35 13.41 1.65
N LEU A 41 21.60 12.96 1.51
CA LEU A 41 22.15 12.47 0.24
C LEU A 41 21.47 11.17 -0.23
N SER A 42 20.73 10.49 0.65
CA SER A 42 20.00 9.27 0.31
C SER A 42 18.60 9.52 -0.27
N ILE A 43 18.06 10.74 -0.19
CA ILE A 43 16.70 11.04 -0.65
C ILE A 43 16.50 10.84 -2.16
N PRO A 44 17.50 11.07 -3.04
CA PRO A 44 17.35 10.71 -4.45
C PRO A 44 17.32 9.20 -4.72
N PHE A 45 17.66 8.34 -3.74
CA PHE A 45 17.66 6.89 -3.93
C PHE A 45 16.30 6.29 -3.57
N GLU A 46 15.79 5.48 -4.48
CA GLU A 46 14.54 4.73 -4.34
C GLU A 46 14.90 3.30 -3.95
N PHE A 47 14.80 2.95 -2.67
CA PHE A 47 15.18 1.63 -2.16
C PHE A 47 14.08 0.60 -2.41
N ARG A 48 13.68 0.42 -3.68
CA ARG A 48 12.55 -0.42 -4.07
C ARG A 48 12.61 -1.83 -3.49
N GLN A 49 13.81 -2.38 -3.29
CA GLN A 49 14.03 -3.71 -2.70
C GLN A 49 13.61 -3.86 -1.24
N VAL A 50 13.43 -2.77 -0.49
CA VAL A 50 12.89 -2.79 0.88
C VAL A 50 11.49 -2.18 0.96
N SER A 51 10.86 -1.91 -0.18
CA SER A 51 9.50 -1.37 -0.22
C SER A 51 8.50 -2.32 0.44
N TRP A 52 7.57 -1.76 1.19
CA TRP A 52 6.68 -2.50 2.08
C TRP A 52 5.75 -3.46 1.32
N SER A 53 5.32 -3.07 0.12
CA SER A 53 4.38 -3.82 -0.70
C SER A 53 5.02 -4.77 -1.72
N ILE A 54 6.30 -4.60 -2.06
CA ILE A 54 6.90 -5.25 -3.23
C ILE A 54 8.39 -5.60 -3.11
N GLY A 55 9.08 -5.14 -2.07
CA GLY A 55 10.52 -5.29 -1.94
C GLY A 55 10.97 -6.76 -1.87
N GLY A 56 11.96 -7.13 -2.68
CA GLY A 56 12.45 -8.50 -2.80
C GLY A 56 13.80 -8.76 -2.13
N PHE A 57 14.28 -7.85 -1.26
CA PHE A 57 15.59 -7.99 -0.64
C PHE A 57 15.68 -9.25 0.22
N ARG A 58 16.55 -10.17 -0.18
CA ARG A 58 16.83 -11.44 0.51
C ARG A 58 15.54 -12.22 0.84
N THR A 59 15.25 -12.42 2.13
CA THR A 59 14.14 -13.23 2.64
C THR A 59 13.36 -12.45 3.70
N TYR A 60 12.18 -12.97 4.06
CA TYR A 60 11.33 -12.43 5.12
C TYR A 60 12.05 -12.26 6.48
N GLN A 61 13.04 -13.10 6.82
CA GLN A 61 13.81 -12.93 8.06
C GLN A 61 14.75 -11.73 8.05
N HIS A 62 15.05 -11.16 6.87
CA HIS A 62 15.96 -10.03 6.72
C HIS A 62 15.20 -8.71 6.62
N VAL A 63 14.19 -8.67 5.76
CA VAL A 63 13.31 -7.51 5.58
C VAL A 63 11.90 -8.00 5.37
N ILE A 64 10.99 -7.56 6.24
CA ILE A 64 9.58 -7.90 6.14
C ILE A 64 8.92 -7.00 5.09
N THR A 65 8.62 -7.58 3.94
CA THR A 65 7.82 -6.96 2.88
C THR A 65 6.68 -7.90 2.52
N LEU A 66 5.61 -7.39 1.90
CA LEU A 66 4.54 -8.24 1.41
C LEU A 66 5.08 -9.31 0.45
N ALA A 67 5.94 -8.93 -0.50
CA ALA A 67 6.59 -9.85 -1.43
C ALA A 67 7.38 -10.97 -0.72
N ASN A 68 8.16 -10.63 0.30
CA ASN A 68 8.92 -11.62 1.06
C ASN A 68 8.02 -12.53 1.91
N ILE A 69 6.87 -12.05 2.39
CA ILE A 69 5.87 -12.91 3.04
C ILE A 69 5.26 -13.89 2.02
N PHE A 70 4.87 -13.41 0.83
CA PHE A 70 4.36 -14.29 -0.24
C PHE A 70 5.38 -15.37 -0.66
N LYS A 71 6.68 -15.03 -0.70
CA LYS A 71 7.77 -15.99 -1.01
C LYS A 71 7.85 -17.16 -0.01
N LEU A 72 7.33 -17.02 1.20
CA LEU A 72 7.22 -18.14 2.15
C LEU A 72 6.29 -19.25 1.64
N PHE A 73 5.32 -18.89 0.80
CA PHE A 73 4.29 -19.79 0.28
C PHE A 73 4.50 -20.14 -1.21
N ASN A 74 5.12 -19.23 -1.97
CA ASN A 74 5.50 -19.44 -3.36
C ASN A 74 6.91 -18.85 -3.63
N PRO A 75 7.98 -19.67 -3.57
CA PRO A 75 9.35 -19.21 -3.83
C PRO A 75 9.59 -18.65 -5.24
N ASP A 76 8.78 -19.07 -6.22
CA ASP A 76 8.90 -18.67 -7.64
C ASP A 76 8.06 -17.42 -7.98
N LEU A 77 7.77 -16.59 -6.98
CA LEU A 77 7.00 -15.35 -7.11
C LEU A 77 7.70 -14.34 -8.05
N LEU A 78 6.98 -13.89 -9.08
CA LEU A 78 7.44 -12.88 -10.03
C LEU A 78 7.11 -11.47 -9.57
N GLY A 79 7.99 -10.52 -9.88
CA GLY A 79 7.80 -9.10 -9.61
C GLY A 79 8.48 -8.47 -8.39
N PRO A 80 8.95 -9.21 -7.34
CA PRO A 80 9.64 -8.57 -6.22
C PRO A 80 10.79 -7.67 -6.69
N ALA A 81 10.83 -6.43 -6.20
CA ALA A 81 11.86 -5.46 -6.60
C ALA A 81 13.23 -5.88 -6.05
N PRO A 82 14.27 -6.07 -6.88
CA PRO A 82 15.51 -6.69 -6.42
C PRO A 82 16.53 -5.68 -5.88
N VAL A 83 16.53 -4.45 -6.39
CA VAL A 83 17.59 -3.45 -6.11
C VAL A 83 17.02 -2.05 -5.87
N ALA A 84 17.90 -1.15 -5.44
CA ALA A 84 17.59 0.28 -5.38
C ALA A 84 17.77 0.92 -6.76
N THR A 85 17.00 1.96 -7.04
CA THR A 85 17.13 2.79 -8.23
C THR A 85 17.44 4.23 -7.82
N PHE A 86 17.74 5.08 -8.81
CA PHE A 86 17.98 6.50 -8.59
C PHE A 86 16.89 7.33 -9.26
N HIS A 87 16.25 8.20 -8.49
CA HIS A 87 15.16 9.02 -8.97
C HIS A 87 15.58 9.90 -10.15
N GLY A 88 14.75 9.92 -11.20
CA GLY A 88 14.99 10.72 -12.42
C GLY A 88 15.93 10.08 -13.43
N LEU A 89 16.54 8.91 -13.13
CA LEU A 89 17.25 8.13 -14.13
C LEU A 89 16.31 7.11 -14.79
N PRO A 90 16.50 6.80 -16.09
CA PRO A 90 15.79 5.69 -16.73
C PRO A 90 16.07 4.39 -15.99
N THR A 91 15.04 3.56 -15.85
CA THR A 91 15.11 2.26 -15.16
C THR A 91 14.49 1.18 -16.04
N THR A 92 14.91 -0.06 -15.80
CA THR A 92 14.38 -1.25 -16.46
C THR A 92 13.56 -2.09 -15.48
N VAL A 93 12.69 -2.96 -16.00
CA VAL A 93 11.92 -3.94 -15.19
C VAL A 93 12.85 -4.87 -14.40
N ASN A 94 14.06 -5.13 -14.89
CA ASN A 94 15.05 -5.93 -14.15
C ASN A 94 15.54 -5.23 -12.87
N GLU A 95 15.54 -3.90 -12.84
CA GLU A 95 15.97 -3.10 -11.69
C GLU A 95 14.80 -2.80 -10.75
N THR A 96 13.63 -2.45 -11.31
CA THR A 96 12.45 -2.08 -10.53
C THR A 96 11.63 -3.28 -10.07
N GLY A 97 11.82 -4.46 -10.67
CA GLY A 97 10.81 -5.51 -10.62
C GLY A 97 9.47 -4.99 -11.16
N PHE A 98 8.38 -5.45 -10.57
CA PHE A 98 7.03 -4.95 -10.85
C PHE A 98 6.60 -3.83 -9.89
N ASN A 99 7.57 -3.06 -9.39
CA ASN A 99 7.31 -1.78 -8.74
C ASN A 99 7.20 -0.69 -9.82
N PHE A 100 5.98 -0.39 -10.25
CA PHE A 100 5.66 0.62 -11.25
C PHE A 100 5.38 2.00 -10.63
N ALA A 101 5.55 2.14 -9.32
CA ALA A 101 5.39 3.42 -8.65
C ALA A 101 6.44 4.44 -9.11
N VAL A 102 6.03 5.71 -9.11
CA VAL A 102 6.88 6.83 -9.53
C VAL A 102 6.82 7.93 -8.47
N THR A 103 7.98 8.24 -7.92
CA THR A 103 8.18 9.31 -6.94
C THR A 103 7.57 10.63 -7.43
N GLY A 104 6.74 11.25 -6.59
CA GLY A 104 6.07 12.53 -6.87
C GLY A 104 4.77 12.42 -7.67
N HIS A 105 4.37 11.24 -8.14
CA HIS A 105 3.08 11.07 -8.82
C HIS A 105 1.90 11.27 -7.85
N ASN A 106 0.81 11.79 -8.39
CA ASN A 106 -0.50 11.88 -7.74
C ASN A 106 -1.53 11.06 -8.55
N THR A 107 -2.82 11.12 -8.20
CA THR A 107 -3.82 10.29 -8.88
C THR A 107 -4.01 10.57 -10.36
N LEU A 108 -3.68 11.79 -10.84
CA LEU A 108 -3.71 12.12 -12.26
C LEU A 108 -2.81 11.21 -13.10
N ASN A 109 -1.67 10.79 -12.54
CA ASN A 109 -0.63 10.06 -13.26
C ASN A 109 -0.72 8.54 -13.13
N VAL A 110 -1.64 8.00 -12.31
CA VAL A 110 -1.67 6.56 -12.00
C VAL A 110 -2.02 5.70 -13.23
N SER A 111 -2.76 6.27 -14.19
CA SER A 111 -3.14 5.56 -15.43
C SER A 111 -1.92 5.18 -16.27
N ASP A 112 -0.87 6.01 -16.28
CA ASP A 112 0.38 5.71 -17.01
C ASP A 112 1.13 4.54 -16.37
N GLN A 113 1.15 4.48 -15.02
CA GLN A 113 1.74 3.36 -14.28
C GLN A 113 0.98 2.05 -14.58
N ILE A 114 -0.36 2.11 -14.61
CA ILE A 114 -1.21 0.95 -14.92
C ILE A 114 -0.99 0.48 -16.36
N ARG A 115 -0.91 1.41 -17.32
CA ARG A 115 -0.64 1.05 -18.71
C ARG A 115 0.69 0.31 -18.86
N HIS A 116 1.75 0.87 -18.27
CA HIS A 116 3.07 0.23 -18.23
C HIS A 116 2.99 -1.16 -17.57
N MET A 117 2.29 -1.30 -16.44
CA MET A 117 2.10 -2.59 -15.78
C MET A 117 1.43 -3.63 -16.68
N ILE A 118 0.33 -3.27 -17.35
CA ILE A 118 -0.40 -4.20 -18.22
C ILE A 118 0.46 -4.64 -19.41
N ASP A 119 1.14 -3.69 -20.05
CA ASP A 119 1.97 -3.97 -21.22
C ASP A 119 3.18 -4.83 -20.84
N THR A 120 3.72 -4.62 -19.63
CA THR A 120 4.72 -5.50 -19.01
C THR A 120 4.15 -6.89 -18.80
N PHE A 121 3.00 -7.02 -18.16
CA PHE A 121 2.41 -8.32 -17.87
C PHE A 121 2.10 -9.15 -19.13
N LYS A 122 1.71 -8.50 -20.23
CA LYS A 122 1.43 -9.16 -21.51
C LYS A 122 2.69 -9.67 -22.21
N SER A 123 3.84 -9.08 -21.94
CA SER A 123 5.10 -9.36 -22.65
C SER A 123 6.16 -10.05 -21.80
N TYR A 124 5.98 -10.10 -20.48
CA TYR A 124 7.00 -10.59 -19.56
C TYR A 124 7.23 -12.11 -19.67
N PRO A 125 8.46 -12.57 -19.95
CA PRO A 125 8.75 -14.00 -20.04
C PRO A 125 8.45 -14.75 -18.74
N GLY A 126 7.73 -15.86 -18.83
CA GLY A 126 7.40 -16.72 -17.68
C GLY A 126 6.16 -16.30 -16.89
N LEU A 127 5.47 -15.23 -17.30
CA LEU A 127 4.14 -14.87 -16.83
C LEU A 127 3.08 -15.30 -17.87
N ASN A 128 2.14 -16.14 -17.46
CA ASN A 128 0.93 -16.36 -18.23
C ASN A 128 -0.10 -15.27 -17.89
N PHE A 129 -0.24 -14.29 -18.79
CA PHE A 129 -1.13 -13.15 -18.59
C PHE A 129 -2.58 -13.54 -18.24
N GLU A 130 -3.12 -14.58 -18.86
CA GLU A 130 -4.53 -14.99 -18.68
C GLU A 130 -4.73 -15.86 -17.42
N GLU A 131 -3.77 -16.74 -17.13
CA GLU A 131 -3.98 -17.81 -16.17
C GLU A 131 -3.36 -17.56 -14.79
N ASP A 132 -2.29 -16.76 -14.69
CA ASP A 132 -1.59 -16.56 -13.43
C ASP A 132 -2.29 -15.54 -12.52
N TRP A 133 -2.43 -15.87 -11.23
CA TRP A 133 -2.97 -14.92 -10.25
C TRP A 133 -1.96 -13.83 -9.90
N LYS A 134 -2.46 -12.59 -9.90
CA LYS A 134 -1.71 -11.37 -9.65
C LYS A 134 -2.25 -10.68 -8.39
N VAL A 135 -1.35 -10.24 -7.52
CA VAL A 135 -1.68 -9.30 -6.44
C VAL A 135 -1.03 -7.96 -6.74
N VAL A 136 -1.85 -6.93 -6.91
CA VAL A 136 -1.39 -5.56 -7.18
C VAL A 136 -1.70 -4.69 -5.96
N THR A 137 -0.70 -4.01 -5.42
CA THR A 137 -0.91 -3.07 -4.30
C THR A 137 -0.80 -1.63 -4.78
N MET A 138 -1.81 -0.82 -4.52
CA MET A 138 -1.87 0.59 -4.89
C MET A 138 -2.07 1.46 -3.64
N MET A 139 -1.20 2.44 -3.46
CA MET A 139 -1.35 3.51 -2.48
C MET A 139 -0.97 4.83 -3.16
N ILE A 140 -1.94 5.75 -3.28
CA ILE A 140 -1.79 7.02 -3.98
C ILE A 140 -2.82 8.01 -3.44
N GLY A 141 -2.54 9.31 -3.50
CA GLY A 141 -3.45 10.36 -3.01
C GLY A 141 -2.81 11.34 -2.02
N MET A 142 -1.69 10.98 -1.40
CA MET A 142 -1.01 11.85 -0.43
C MET A 142 -0.42 13.09 -1.13
N ASN A 143 0.13 12.92 -2.34
CA ASN A 143 0.61 14.05 -3.14
C ASN A 143 -0.52 14.98 -3.60
N ASP A 144 -1.71 14.45 -3.91
CA ASP A 144 -2.90 15.27 -4.19
C ASP A 144 -3.24 16.18 -2.99
N ILE A 145 -3.17 15.66 -1.76
CA ILE A 145 -3.35 16.48 -0.54
C ILE A 145 -2.22 17.52 -0.42
N CYS A 146 -0.97 17.11 -0.64
CA CYS A 146 0.19 18.01 -0.59
C CYS A 146 0.14 19.14 -1.63
N ASP A 147 -0.60 18.96 -2.71
CA ASP A 147 -0.79 19.93 -3.80
C ASP A 147 -2.15 20.63 -3.79
N TYR A 148 -3.07 20.27 -2.88
CA TYR A 148 -4.45 20.78 -2.86
C TYR A 148 -4.55 22.30 -2.92
N CYS A 149 -3.75 23.02 -2.13
CA CYS A 149 -3.76 24.48 -2.10
C CYS A 149 -3.18 25.13 -3.37
N LYS A 150 -2.48 24.38 -4.23
CA LYS A 150 -1.90 24.86 -5.49
C LYS A 150 -2.95 24.88 -6.61
N ASP A 151 -3.84 23.88 -6.63
CA ASP A 151 -5.01 23.83 -7.50
C ASP A 151 -6.13 23.01 -6.84
N LYS A 152 -7.02 23.71 -6.14
CA LYS A 152 -8.15 23.08 -5.42
C LYS A 152 -9.14 22.37 -6.34
N THR A 153 -9.15 22.68 -7.63
CA THR A 153 -10.04 22.03 -8.60
C THR A 153 -9.44 20.71 -9.05
N GLN A 154 -8.17 20.73 -9.48
CA GLN A 154 -7.44 19.56 -9.96
C GLN A 154 -7.23 18.52 -8.86
N PHE A 155 -6.96 18.94 -7.63
CA PHE A 155 -6.72 18.04 -6.49
C PHE A 155 -7.92 17.94 -5.55
N SER A 156 -9.13 18.20 -6.07
CA SER A 156 -10.38 18.05 -5.32
C SER A 156 -10.72 16.59 -5.02
N PRO A 157 -11.56 16.32 -4.00
CA PRO A 157 -12.10 14.98 -3.77
C PRO A 157 -12.89 14.41 -4.95
N ASP A 158 -13.48 15.24 -5.81
CA ASP A 158 -14.17 14.79 -7.02
C ASP A 158 -13.17 14.28 -8.08
N ARG A 159 -12.08 15.02 -8.30
CA ARG A 159 -11.00 14.60 -9.22
C ARG A 159 -10.29 13.35 -8.73
N PHE A 160 -9.95 13.29 -7.44
CA PHE A 160 -9.36 12.11 -6.81
C PHE A 160 -10.20 10.85 -7.10
N ILE A 161 -11.50 10.90 -6.80
CA ILE A 161 -12.41 9.76 -7.04
C ILE A 161 -12.58 9.46 -8.52
N HIS A 162 -12.63 10.48 -9.38
CA HIS A 162 -12.67 10.29 -10.83
C HIS A 162 -11.45 9.52 -11.35
N HIS A 163 -10.24 9.94 -10.96
CA HIS A 163 -9.00 9.30 -11.38
C HIS A 163 -8.88 7.87 -10.83
N MET A 164 -9.21 7.67 -9.55
CA MET A 164 -9.25 6.32 -8.94
C MET A 164 -10.26 5.41 -9.63
N THR A 165 -11.45 5.92 -9.98
CA THR A 165 -12.47 5.14 -10.70
C THR A 165 -11.96 4.69 -12.07
N ASN A 166 -11.41 5.62 -12.87
CA ASN A 166 -10.90 5.31 -14.20
C ASN A 166 -9.74 4.29 -14.15
N ALA A 167 -8.85 4.45 -13.17
CA ALA A 167 -7.72 3.56 -12.94
C ALA A 167 -8.18 2.12 -12.65
N LEU A 168 -9.15 1.96 -11.75
CA LEU A 168 -9.68 0.66 -11.35
C LEU A 168 -10.54 0.03 -12.46
N ASP A 169 -11.34 0.82 -13.18
CA ASP A 169 -12.11 0.36 -14.35
C ASP A 169 -11.16 -0.17 -15.45
N MET A 170 -10.03 0.51 -15.70
CA MET A 170 -9.01 0.05 -16.66
C MET A 170 -8.42 -1.31 -16.25
N MET A 171 -8.02 -1.46 -14.97
CA MET A 171 -7.50 -2.73 -14.47
C MET A 171 -8.52 -3.86 -14.56
N MET A 172 -9.78 -3.61 -14.15
CA MET A 172 -10.84 -4.62 -14.18
C MET A 172 -11.17 -5.08 -15.60
N LYS A 173 -11.11 -4.16 -16.56
CA LYS A 173 -11.40 -4.42 -17.98
C LYS A 173 -10.28 -5.21 -18.64
N GLU A 174 -9.02 -4.93 -18.31
CA GLU A 174 -7.89 -5.41 -19.10
C GLU A 174 -7.07 -6.52 -18.44
N ILE A 175 -7.14 -6.69 -17.12
CA ILE A 175 -6.29 -7.65 -16.39
C ILE A 175 -7.14 -8.76 -15.78
N PRO A 176 -7.01 -10.00 -16.28
CA PRO A 176 -7.68 -11.15 -15.67
C PRO A 176 -6.91 -11.62 -14.42
N ARG A 177 -7.61 -12.37 -13.57
CA ARG A 177 -7.04 -13.05 -12.37
C ARG A 177 -6.22 -12.13 -11.49
N THR A 178 -6.83 -11.05 -11.02
CA THR A 178 -6.13 -10.02 -10.24
C THR A 178 -6.87 -9.64 -8.97
N ILE A 179 -6.15 -9.62 -7.85
CA ILE A 179 -6.59 -9.00 -6.59
C ILE A 179 -5.85 -7.68 -6.47
N VAL A 180 -6.58 -6.56 -6.46
CA VAL A 180 -6.02 -5.23 -6.28
C VAL A 180 -6.25 -4.79 -4.83
N ASN A 181 -5.18 -4.69 -4.06
CA ASN A 181 -5.21 -4.02 -2.76
C ASN A 181 -5.12 -2.51 -2.98
N VAL A 182 -6.16 -1.77 -2.58
CA VAL A 182 -6.08 -0.30 -2.48
C VAL A 182 -5.88 0.04 -1.02
N VAL A 183 -4.71 0.56 -0.67
CA VAL A 183 -4.40 0.95 0.71
C VAL A 183 -4.88 2.35 0.98
N GLN A 184 -5.64 2.52 2.05
CA GLN A 184 -6.17 3.82 2.47
C GLN A 184 -5.03 4.78 2.81
N ILE A 185 -5.19 6.06 2.44
CA ILE A 185 -4.23 7.09 2.84
C ILE A 185 -4.37 7.40 4.34
N LEU A 186 -3.27 7.77 4.99
CA LEU A 186 -3.28 8.15 6.41
C LEU A 186 -3.76 9.60 6.61
N PRO A 187 -4.15 9.98 7.84
CA PRO A 187 -4.29 11.37 8.22
C PRO A 187 -2.95 12.10 8.12
N MET A 188 -2.90 13.17 7.34
CA MET A 188 -1.66 13.89 7.04
C MET A 188 -1.27 14.91 8.12
N LYS A 189 -2.24 15.49 8.85
CA LYS A 189 -1.96 16.52 9.89
C LYS A 189 -0.91 16.09 10.92
N PRO A 190 -0.98 14.87 11.51
CA PRO A 190 0.00 14.44 12.50
C PRO A 190 1.45 14.40 12.00
N LEU A 191 1.69 14.32 10.68
CA LEU A 191 3.05 14.37 10.13
C LEU A 191 3.75 15.72 10.40
N ARG A 192 3.00 16.79 10.72
CA ARG A 192 3.57 18.08 11.12
C ARG A 192 4.35 18.00 12.44
N GLU A 193 4.10 16.97 13.26
CA GLU A 193 4.84 16.71 14.51
C GLU A 193 6.23 16.09 14.25
N VAL A 194 6.44 15.49 13.07
CA VAL A 194 7.69 14.83 12.70
C VAL A 194 8.69 15.90 12.24
N GLN A 195 9.51 16.38 13.16
CA GLN A 195 10.47 17.45 12.88
C GLN A 195 11.85 17.16 13.48
N ARG A 196 12.89 17.54 12.74
CA ARG A 196 14.28 17.63 13.19
C ARG A 196 14.88 18.96 12.71
N PRO A 197 15.84 19.54 13.43
CA PRO A 197 16.57 20.74 12.98
C PRO A 197 17.62 20.36 11.91
N THR A 198 17.20 19.64 10.87
CA THR A 198 18.07 19.20 9.76
C THR A 198 17.62 19.81 8.44
N LEU A 199 18.55 19.94 7.49
CA LEU A 199 18.26 20.45 6.16
C LEU A 199 17.19 19.63 5.44
N GLY A 200 17.21 18.30 5.59
CA GLY A 200 16.23 17.42 4.94
C GLY A 200 14.80 17.72 5.36
N CYS A 201 14.54 17.82 6.66
CA CYS A 201 13.20 18.12 7.18
C CYS A 201 12.74 19.54 6.85
N GLN A 202 13.67 20.49 6.70
CA GLN A 202 13.36 21.84 6.22
C GLN A 202 13.02 21.88 4.73
N LEU A 203 13.75 21.14 3.88
CA LEU A 203 13.46 21.03 2.46
C LEU A 203 12.12 20.35 2.21
N GLN A 204 11.76 19.37 3.04
CA GLN A 204 10.49 18.66 2.94
C GLN A 204 9.27 19.58 3.05
N LYS A 205 9.38 20.68 3.81
CA LYS A 205 8.33 21.69 3.92
C LYS A 205 7.95 22.33 2.57
N ARG A 206 8.80 22.19 1.55
CA ARG A 206 8.53 22.67 0.18
C ARG A 206 7.75 21.66 -0.66
N PHE A 207 7.97 20.36 -0.45
CA PHE A 207 7.30 19.31 -1.23
C PHE A 207 5.83 19.17 -0.84
N CYS A 208 5.51 19.24 0.46
CA CYS A 208 4.13 19.20 0.97
C CYS A 208 3.73 20.53 1.62
N SER A 209 3.88 21.64 0.89
CA SER A 209 3.69 22.98 1.42
C SER A 209 2.27 23.22 1.94
N CYS A 210 1.25 22.66 1.29
CA CYS A 210 -0.15 22.83 1.71
C CYS A 210 -0.43 22.28 3.11
N LEU A 211 0.35 21.27 3.55
CA LEU A 211 0.26 20.71 4.89
C LEU A 211 1.13 21.48 5.89
N VAL A 212 2.38 21.78 5.53
CA VAL A 212 3.39 22.19 6.50
C VAL A 212 3.43 23.71 6.72
N GLN A 213 3.06 24.52 5.73
CA GLN A 213 3.12 25.99 5.83
C GLN A 213 1.99 26.62 6.65
N PRO A 214 0.72 26.16 6.57
CA PRO A 214 -0.34 26.78 7.35
C PRO A 214 -0.07 26.76 8.86
N GLU A 215 -0.46 27.82 9.55
CA GLU A 215 -0.35 27.93 11.00
C GLU A 215 -1.29 26.94 11.71
N GLU A 216 -0.96 26.58 12.95
CA GLU A 216 -1.87 25.77 13.76
C GLU A 216 -3.22 26.48 13.92
N ASN A 217 -4.31 25.73 13.82
CA ASN A 217 -5.70 26.23 13.88
C ASN A 217 -6.12 27.21 12.76
N SER A 218 -5.29 27.41 11.73
CA SER A 218 -5.68 28.20 10.55
C SER A 218 -6.84 27.57 9.77
N THR A 219 -7.60 28.41 9.06
CA THR A 219 -8.69 27.96 8.19
C THR A 219 -8.21 27.04 7.08
N GLU A 220 -7.00 27.28 6.56
CA GLU A 220 -6.35 26.52 5.51
C GLU A 220 -6.00 25.11 5.98
N LEU A 221 -5.49 24.96 7.21
CA LEU A 221 -5.20 23.65 7.79
C LEU A 221 -6.49 22.87 8.07
N GLN A 222 -7.51 23.53 8.64
CA GLN A 222 -8.82 22.90 8.89
C GLN A 222 -9.47 22.42 7.58
N GLU A 223 -9.37 23.22 6.50
CA GLU A 223 -9.84 22.82 5.19
C GLU A 223 -9.09 21.58 4.68
N LEU A 224 -7.75 21.56 4.80
CA LEU A 224 -6.95 20.42 4.36
C LEU A 224 -7.29 19.13 5.13
N GLU A 225 -7.53 19.22 6.44
CA GLU A 225 -8.00 18.09 7.26
C GLU A 225 -9.35 17.55 6.74
N GLN A 226 -10.28 18.45 6.38
CA GLN A 226 -11.55 18.06 5.77
C GLN A 226 -11.38 17.41 4.40
N ILE A 227 -10.42 17.88 3.59
CA ILE A 227 -10.09 17.27 2.29
C ILE A 227 -9.54 15.86 2.47
N ASN A 228 -8.60 15.66 3.41
CA ASN A 228 -8.08 14.34 3.74
C ASN A 228 -9.21 13.37 4.14
N PHE A 229 -10.12 13.82 5.01
CA PHE A 229 -11.29 13.01 5.42
C PHE A 229 -12.22 12.70 4.25
N LYS A 230 -12.46 13.67 3.36
CA LYS A 230 -13.27 13.47 2.15
C LYS A 230 -12.62 12.48 1.17
N PHE A 231 -11.29 12.47 1.05
CA PHE A 231 -10.58 11.48 0.24
C PHE A 231 -10.82 10.07 0.79
N GLN A 232 -10.58 9.89 2.10
CA GLN A 232 -10.73 8.59 2.77
C GLN A 232 -12.17 8.06 2.65
N SER A 233 -13.16 8.86 3.10
CA SER A 233 -14.57 8.46 3.12
C SER A 233 -15.17 8.22 1.73
N ARG A 234 -14.74 8.97 0.71
CA ARG A 234 -15.24 8.75 -0.65
C ARG A 234 -14.55 7.58 -1.33
N LEU A 235 -13.29 7.28 -1.01
CA LEU A 235 -12.62 6.07 -1.49
C LEU A 235 -13.28 4.83 -0.89
N GLU A 236 -13.57 4.84 0.41
CA GLU A 236 -14.38 3.81 1.08
C GLU A 236 -15.72 3.63 0.37
N LYS A 237 -16.45 4.72 0.12
CA LYS A 237 -17.72 4.64 -0.60
C LYS A 237 -17.59 4.11 -2.03
N LEU A 238 -16.52 4.46 -2.74
CA LEU A 238 -16.26 3.98 -4.10
C LEU A 238 -16.01 2.46 -4.12
N LEU A 239 -15.26 1.96 -3.13
CA LEU A 239 -14.86 0.55 -3.05
C LEU A 239 -15.86 -0.31 -2.28
N HIS A 240 -16.83 0.30 -1.61
CA HIS A 240 -17.93 -0.40 -0.96
C HIS A 240 -18.89 -0.98 -2.00
N GLY A 241 -19.08 -2.30 -1.96
CA GLY A 241 -20.02 -3.04 -2.82
C GLY A 241 -19.32 -3.81 -3.93
N GLU A 242 -20.06 -4.15 -4.99
CA GLU A 242 -19.61 -5.12 -6.00
C GLU A 242 -19.13 -4.48 -7.31
N ARG A 243 -18.98 -3.14 -7.39
CA ARG A 243 -18.57 -2.44 -8.63
C ARG A 243 -17.30 -3.03 -9.23
N PHE A 244 -16.31 -3.27 -8.38
CA PHE A 244 -15.00 -3.78 -8.78
C PHE A 244 -14.81 -5.25 -8.40
N PHE A 245 -15.88 -6.04 -8.51
CA PHE A 245 -15.88 -7.46 -8.22
C PHE A 245 -16.45 -8.25 -9.40
N LYS A 246 -15.72 -9.25 -9.85
CA LYS A 246 -16.17 -10.31 -10.75
C LYS A 246 -15.43 -11.60 -10.43
N LYS A 247 -15.81 -12.69 -11.07
CA LYS A 247 -15.26 -14.04 -10.79
C LYS A 247 -13.73 -14.04 -10.70
N ASP A 248 -13.03 -13.40 -11.63
CA ASP A 248 -11.57 -13.43 -11.72
C ASP A 248 -10.88 -12.11 -11.30
N PHE A 249 -11.60 -11.17 -10.70
CA PHE A 249 -11.03 -9.88 -10.35
C PHE A 249 -11.74 -9.24 -9.15
N ALA A 250 -10.98 -8.73 -8.20
CA ALA A 250 -11.52 -7.97 -7.09
C ALA A 250 -10.61 -6.80 -6.71
N VAL A 251 -11.22 -5.66 -6.38
CA VAL A 251 -10.55 -4.56 -5.69
C VAL A 251 -10.97 -4.59 -4.23
N VAL A 252 -9.99 -4.55 -3.34
CA VAL A 252 -10.20 -4.65 -1.90
C VAL A 252 -9.54 -3.46 -1.22
N LEU A 253 -10.33 -2.68 -0.47
CA LEU A 253 -9.79 -1.63 0.38
C LEU A 253 -9.04 -2.25 1.56
N GLN A 254 -7.86 -1.72 1.87
CA GLN A 254 -7.08 -2.09 3.05
C GLN A 254 -6.97 -0.84 3.96
N PRO A 255 -7.91 -0.66 4.92
CA PRO A 255 -8.06 0.57 5.68
C PRO A 255 -7.11 0.70 6.88
N TYR A 256 -6.16 -0.21 7.10
CA TYR A 256 -5.33 -0.22 8.32
C TYR A 256 -4.62 1.10 8.66
N LEU A 257 -4.40 2.01 7.69
CA LEU A 257 -3.79 3.32 7.90
C LEU A 257 -4.78 4.48 8.13
N GLU A 258 -6.09 4.25 8.00
CA GLU A 258 -7.13 5.30 8.01
C GLU A 258 -7.01 6.23 9.23
N LYS A 259 -6.56 5.71 10.36
CA LYS A 259 -6.42 6.43 11.64
C LYS A 259 -4.99 6.40 12.20
N ALA A 260 -4.00 6.04 11.38
CA ALA A 260 -2.63 5.90 11.83
C ALA A 260 -2.01 7.27 12.12
N GLY A 261 -1.54 7.46 13.36
CA GLY A 261 -0.66 8.55 13.76
C GLY A 261 0.81 8.13 13.78
N PRO A 262 1.74 9.09 13.92
CA PRO A 262 3.15 8.80 13.98
C PRO A 262 3.50 7.97 15.24
N PRO A 263 4.47 7.05 15.14
CA PRO A 263 4.94 6.27 16.27
C PRO A 263 5.58 7.17 17.32
N ARG A 264 5.37 6.82 18.58
CA ARG A 264 5.89 7.50 19.77
C ARG A 264 6.66 6.56 20.68
N LEU A 265 7.69 7.09 21.31
CA LEU A 265 8.45 6.46 22.39
C LEU A 265 7.65 6.46 23.71
N PRO A 266 8.07 5.70 24.74
CA PRO A 266 7.37 5.67 26.04
C PRO A 266 7.24 7.03 26.75
N ASP A 267 8.10 7.99 26.42
CA ASP A 267 8.05 9.36 26.95
C ASP A 267 7.08 10.28 26.17
N GLY A 268 6.39 9.75 25.15
CA GLY A 268 5.42 10.47 24.32
C GLY A 268 6.02 11.25 23.14
N THR A 269 7.34 11.31 23.03
CA THR A 269 8.01 11.94 21.87
C THR A 269 7.89 11.09 20.61
N ILE A 270 7.98 11.71 19.43
CA ILE A 270 7.94 10.98 18.16
C ILE A 270 9.14 10.04 18.05
N ASP A 271 8.91 8.77 17.73
CA ASP A 271 9.98 7.83 17.41
C ASP A 271 10.50 8.11 15.99
N LEU A 272 11.47 9.00 15.93
CA LEU A 272 12.06 9.43 14.67
C LEU A 272 12.89 8.32 13.97
N SER A 273 13.08 7.14 14.57
CA SER A 273 13.74 6.00 13.91
C SER A 273 12.90 5.43 12.76
N PHE A 274 11.60 5.73 12.73
CA PHE A 274 10.70 5.36 11.64
C PHE A 274 10.83 6.25 10.41
N PHE A 275 11.43 7.44 10.50
CA PHE A 275 11.42 8.44 9.43
C PHE A 275 12.82 8.69 8.87
N THR A 276 12.91 8.82 7.54
CA THR A 276 14.16 9.10 6.85
C THR A 276 14.67 10.52 7.14
N ALA A 277 15.78 10.92 6.49
CA ALA A 277 16.40 12.22 6.68
C ALA A 277 15.50 13.42 6.30
N ASP A 278 14.41 13.18 5.57
CA ASP A 278 13.43 14.21 5.19
C ASP A 278 12.26 14.38 6.18
N CYS A 279 12.20 13.59 7.26
CA CYS A 279 11.11 13.59 8.24
C CYS A 279 9.71 13.27 7.66
N PHE A 280 9.63 12.57 6.53
CA PHE A 280 8.35 12.28 5.86
C PHE A 280 8.26 10.84 5.39
N HIS A 281 9.23 10.37 4.60
CA HIS A 281 9.25 8.97 4.17
C HIS A 281 9.68 8.06 5.33
N PHE A 282 9.28 6.79 5.25
CA PHE A 282 9.62 5.81 6.25
C PHE A 282 10.98 5.15 6.00
N THR A 283 11.70 4.82 7.07
CA THR A 283 12.85 3.93 7.02
C THR A 283 12.39 2.49 6.81
N VAL A 284 13.34 1.56 6.61
CA VAL A 284 13.06 0.10 6.60
C VAL A 284 12.14 -0.31 7.75
N LYS A 285 12.34 0.24 8.96
CA LYS A 285 11.51 -0.03 10.14
C LYS A 285 10.02 0.26 9.88
N GLY A 286 9.69 1.42 9.32
CA GLY A 286 8.30 1.76 9.01
C GLY A 286 7.75 0.95 7.85
N HIS A 287 8.58 0.67 6.84
CA HIS A 287 8.20 -0.22 5.74
C HIS A 287 7.83 -1.63 6.21
N GLU A 288 8.54 -2.19 7.19
CA GLU A 288 8.19 -3.49 7.75
C GLU A 288 6.83 -3.47 8.45
N GLU A 289 6.53 -2.45 9.25
CA GLU A 289 5.22 -2.33 9.91
C GLU A 289 4.08 -2.13 8.89
N LEU A 290 4.30 -1.35 7.84
CA LEU A 290 3.35 -1.21 6.73
C LEU A 290 3.06 -2.56 6.05
N ALA A 291 4.08 -3.37 5.80
CA ALA A 291 3.94 -4.69 5.19
C ALA A 291 3.11 -5.64 6.07
N LYS A 292 3.33 -5.61 7.39
CA LYS A 292 2.58 -6.44 8.35
C LYS A 292 1.11 -6.03 8.42
N GLY A 293 0.84 -4.73 8.48
CA GLY A 293 -0.52 -4.18 8.43
C GLY A 293 -1.27 -4.63 7.18
N LEU A 294 -0.65 -4.50 6.00
CA LEU A 294 -1.24 -4.95 4.74
C LEU A 294 -1.53 -6.45 4.72
N TRP A 295 -0.54 -7.28 5.10
CA TRP A 295 -0.73 -8.73 5.15
C TRP A 295 -1.91 -9.12 6.05
N ASN A 296 -1.97 -8.56 7.26
CA ASN A 296 -3.05 -8.85 8.19
C ASN A 296 -4.42 -8.47 7.61
N ASN A 297 -4.54 -7.28 7.03
CA ASN A 297 -5.77 -6.78 6.42
C ASN A 297 -6.25 -7.62 5.23
N MET A 298 -5.33 -8.21 4.45
CA MET A 298 -5.67 -9.15 3.37
C MET A 298 -6.31 -10.46 3.87
N PHE A 299 -5.99 -10.88 5.10
CA PHE A 299 -6.48 -12.11 5.73
C PHE A 299 -7.49 -11.86 6.85
N GLN A 300 -8.08 -10.66 6.87
CA GLN A 300 -9.19 -10.29 7.75
C GLN A 300 -10.46 -10.06 6.92
N PRO A 301 -11.64 -10.49 7.42
CA PRO A 301 -12.91 -10.17 6.78
C PRO A 301 -13.14 -8.65 6.81
N GLU A 302 -13.89 -8.13 5.84
CA GLU A 302 -14.11 -6.69 5.66
C GLU A 302 -14.51 -5.95 6.94
N GLU A 303 -15.47 -6.48 7.69
CA GLU A 303 -15.95 -5.86 8.94
C GLU A 303 -14.98 -6.01 10.13
N GLY A 304 -13.99 -6.89 10.01
CA GLY A 304 -13.01 -7.22 11.03
C GLY A 304 -11.60 -6.74 10.70
N LYS A 305 -11.44 -5.90 9.66
CA LYS A 305 -10.14 -5.35 9.31
C LYS A 305 -9.63 -4.46 10.43
N GLU A 306 -8.42 -4.74 10.86
CA GLU A 306 -7.74 -3.98 11.90
C GLU A 306 -7.43 -2.56 11.40
N ILE A 307 -7.71 -1.57 12.24
CA ILE A 307 -7.33 -0.17 12.03
C ILE A 307 -6.21 0.18 13.00
N ILE A 308 -5.04 0.48 12.47
CA ILE A 308 -3.83 0.74 13.25
C ILE A 308 -3.84 2.20 13.67
N LYS A 309 -3.75 2.44 14.98
CA LYS A 309 -3.69 3.79 15.54
C LYS A 309 -2.28 4.38 15.49
N THR A 310 -1.26 3.55 15.63
CA THR A 310 0.16 3.94 15.65
C THR A 310 1.04 2.70 15.51
N PHE A 311 2.28 2.88 15.03
CA PHE A 311 3.33 1.86 15.01
C PHE A 311 4.25 1.89 16.25
N SER A 312 3.82 2.54 17.34
CA SER A 312 4.55 2.52 18.62
C SER A 312 4.82 1.11 19.12
N GLU A 313 3.85 0.21 18.94
CA GLU A 313 3.98 -1.20 19.26
C GLU A 313 4.14 -2.01 17.96
N PRO A 314 5.06 -2.99 17.89
CA PRO A 314 5.23 -3.81 16.71
C PRO A 314 3.96 -4.59 16.36
N ILE A 315 3.57 -4.55 15.09
CA ILE A 315 2.44 -5.33 14.58
C ILE A 315 2.83 -6.81 14.60
N LYS A 316 1.91 -7.64 15.10
CA LYS A 316 2.04 -9.10 15.04
C LYS A 316 1.41 -9.60 13.76
N LEU A 317 2.17 -10.34 12.97
CA LEU A 317 1.63 -10.97 11.76
C LEU A 317 0.70 -12.11 12.12
N ILE A 318 -0.43 -12.17 11.41
CA ILE A 318 -1.40 -13.25 11.53
C ILE A 318 -1.13 -14.36 10.53
N CYS A 319 -1.61 -15.55 10.87
CA CYS A 319 -1.68 -16.69 9.99
C CYS A 319 -3.08 -16.85 9.41
N PRO A 320 -3.24 -17.12 8.11
CA PRO A 320 -4.53 -17.58 7.57
C PRO A 320 -4.99 -18.84 8.32
N THR A 321 -6.28 -18.94 8.63
CA THR A 321 -6.81 -20.10 9.36
C THR A 321 -6.97 -21.30 8.43
N LYS A 322 -7.10 -22.51 9.00
CA LYS A 322 -7.37 -23.71 8.20
C LYS A 322 -8.76 -23.67 7.57
N GLU A 323 -9.70 -23.04 8.25
CA GLU A 323 -11.10 -22.89 7.84
C GLU A 323 -11.25 -21.89 6.69
N HIS A 324 -10.44 -20.83 6.68
CA HIS A 324 -10.43 -19.83 5.60
C HIS A 324 -8.99 -19.44 5.21
N PRO A 325 -8.31 -20.27 4.39
CA PRO A 325 -6.93 -20.02 3.95
C PRO A 325 -6.83 -19.02 2.78
N TYR A 326 -7.95 -18.43 2.35
CA TYR A 326 -8.03 -17.57 1.17
C TYR A 326 -7.87 -16.09 1.53
N ILE A 327 -7.40 -15.29 0.58
CA ILE A 327 -7.41 -13.83 0.67
C ILE A 327 -8.86 -13.35 0.68
N TYR A 328 -9.22 -12.45 1.59
CA TYR A 328 -10.59 -11.91 1.63
C TYR A 328 -10.80 -10.90 0.51
N THR A 329 -11.75 -11.19 -0.39
CA THR A 329 -11.99 -10.41 -1.61
C THR A 329 -13.44 -9.96 -1.82
N ARG A 330 -14.40 -10.49 -1.04
CA ARG A 330 -15.80 -10.08 -1.08
C ARG A 330 -16.12 -9.09 0.04
N VAL A 331 -16.73 -7.96 -0.33
CA VAL A 331 -17.40 -7.06 0.59
C VAL A 331 -18.76 -7.68 0.93
N VAL A 332 -18.86 -8.40 2.05
CA VAL A 332 -20.14 -8.99 2.45
C VAL A 332 -21.04 -7.87 2.96
N SER A 333 -22.12 -7.58 2.21
CA SER A 333 -23.16 -6.66 2.70
C SER A 333 -23.85 -7.27 3.93
N SER A 334 -24.15 -6.43 4.93
CA SER A 334 -24.75 -6.83 6.21
C SER A 334 -26.11 -7.57 6.10
N ALA A 335 -26.69 -7.67 4.91
CA ALA A 335 -27.95 -8.35 4.63
C ALA A 335 -27.87 -9.89 4.59
N GLN A 336 -26.68 -10.52 4.63
CA GLN A 336 -26.53 -11.99 4.67
C GLN A 336 -26.14 -12.55 6.05
N LYS A 337 -26.20 -11.75 7.12
CA LYS A 337 -25.93 -12.20 8.49
C LYS A 337 -27.10 -12.94 9.13
N HIS A 338 -27.43 -14.11 8.60
CA HIS A 338 -28.07 -15.16 9.40
C HIS A 338 -27.43 -16.50 9.10
N SER A 339 -26.19 -16.67 9.57
CA SER A 339 -25.63 -17.94 10.07
C SER A 339 -24.27 -17.66 10.72
N SER A 340 -24.19 -17.91 12.04
CA SER A 340 -23.01 -18.27 12.88
C SER A 340 -21.60 -18.03 12.29
N VAL A 341 -20.66 -17.40 13.01
CA VAL A 341 -19.87 -18.05 14.08
C VAL A 341 -19.19 -16.98 14.97
N THR A 342 -19.20 -17.20 16.28
CA THR A 342 -18.38 -16.50 17.28
C THR A 342 -16.93 -16.96 17.17
N LEU A 343 -15.98 -16.09 16.80
CA LEU A 343 -14.56 -16.43 16.81
C LEU A 343 -13.88 -15.84 18.05
N MET A 344 -13.36 -16.74 18.89
CA MET A 344 -12.54 -16.42 20.05
C MET A 344 -11.09 -16.22 19.59
N SER A 345 -10.52 -15.05 19.88
CA SER A 345 -9.15 -14.68 19.53
C SER A 345 -8.14 -15.46 20.39
N LEU A 346 -7.43 -16.40 19.78
CA LEU A 346 -6.26 -17.07 20.37
C LEU A 346 -4.98 -16.52 19.73
N LEU A 347 -4.10 -16.00 20.58
CA LEU A 347 -2.74 -15.58 20.24
C LEU A 347 -1.92 -16.83 19.87
N PHE A 348 -1.54 -16.97 18.59
CA PHE A 348 -0.58 -17.97 18.15
C PHE A 348 0.76 -17.32 17.80
N VAL A 349 1.84 -17.94 18.27
CA VAL A 349 3.22 -17.66 17.86
C VAL A 349 3.40 -18.11 16.41
N PHE A 350 4.10 -17.30 15.61
CA PHE A 350 4.26 -17.44 14.17
C PHE A 350 4.91 -18.78 13.78
N ASN A 351 4.11 -19.76 13.38
CA ASN A 351 4.59 -20.96 12.67
C ASN A 351 3.57 -21.34 11.58
N CYS A 352 3.61 -20.58 10.49
CA CYS A 352 2.66 -20.59 9.37
C CYS A 352 3.12 -21.43 8.16
N LEU A 353 4.37 -21.90 8.22
CA LEU A 353 5.08 -22.55 7.13
C LEU A 353 4.51 -23.95 6.89
#